data_AF-A0A3L7V370-F1
#
_entry.id   AF-A0A3L7V370-F1
#
_cell.length_a   1.000
_cell.length_b   1.000
_cell.length_c   1.000
_cell.angle_alpha   90.00
_cell.angle_beta   90.00
_cell.angle_gamma   90.00
#
_symmetry.space_group_name_H-M   'P 1'
#
loop_
_entity.id
_entity.type
_entity.pdbx_description
1 polymer ?
#
loop_
_entity_poly.entity_id
_entity_poly.type
_entity_poly.pdbx_seq_one_letter_code
_entity_poly.pdbx_strand_id
1 'polypeptide(L)'
;QSRSPYYVLKTPTIDLPTMYGLMEEAEEIFDTEFDALPSPAERREPVAASRHTIFTDYSVDFDQLSRDPLPPPANRCGAFELRLQASDFRQHRDEACRIIRQLLEDNPHSTLRIVLEPISDPATLTMSFLQAIRTSCLHDPSYLDRFYSMQLGRPKGAKHIVIRLPWAARDHAGLDWIDDVGQFASIVWTGENIPSEDDMSEELEAHEFVLA
;
A
#
# COMPACT_ATOMS: atom_id res chain seq x y z
N GLN A 1 6.14 22.68 14.48
CA GLN A 1 6.49 21.34 14.99
C GLN A 1 5.23 20.50 14.95
N SER A 2 5.14 19.57 14.00
CA SER A 2 4.19 18.45 14.09
C SER A 2 5.02 17.28 14.59
N ARG A 3 4.92 16.97 15.90
CA ARG A 3 5.52 15.75 16.42
C ARG A 3 4.71 14.59 15.84
N SER A 4 5.37 13.51 15.41
CA SER A 4 4.68 12.28 15.06
C SER A 4 3.73 11.90 16.21
N PRO A 5 2.48 11.50 15.92
CA PRO A 5 1.52 11.17 16.96
C PRO A 5 2.10 10.07 17.85
N TYR A 6 2.12 10.30 19.16
CA TYR A 6 2.51 9.30 20.15
C TYR A 6 1.23 8.71 20.73
N TYR A 7 0.98 7.43 20.48
CA TYR A 7 -0.10 6.70 21.14
C TYR A 7 0.33 6.16 22.50
N VAL A 8 -0.59 6.25 23.46
CA VAL A 8 -0.46 5.66 24.78
C VAL A 8 -0.81 4.18 24.67
N LEU A 9 0.20 3.30 24.73
CA LEU A 9 0.00 1.84 24.63
C LEU A 9 -0.62 1.22 25.89
N LYS A 10 -0.59 1.94 27.02
CA LYS A 10 -1.16 1.51 28.29
C LYS A 10 -1.30 2.69 29.23
N THR A 11 -2.42 2.76 29.93
CA THR A 11 -2.55 3.58 31.14
C THR A 11 -2.64 2.67 32.37
N PRO A 12 -2.48 3.18 33.60
CA PRO A 12 -2.68 2.37 34.80
C PRO A 12 -4.06 1.72 34.90
N THR A 13 -5.08 2.26 34.21
CA THR A 13 -6.48 1.88 34.32
C THR A 13 -7.07 1.26 33.05
N ILE A 14 -6.41 1.43 31.91
CA ILE A 14 -6.91 0.96 30.61
C ILE A 14 -5.76 0.25 29.90
N ASP A 15 -5.98 -1.03 29.58
CA ASP A 15 -5.08 -1.83 28.76
C ASP A 15 -5.42 -1.70 27.27
N LEU A 16 -4.53 -2.23 26.44
CA LEU A 16 -4.64 -2.13 24.98
C LEU A 16 -5.95 -2.74 24.44
N PRO A 17 -6.38 -3.95 24.87
CA PRO A 17 -7.67 -4.51 24.44
C PRO A 17 -8.87 -3.63 24.80
N THR A 18 -8.88 -3.05 26.01
CA THR A 18 -9.97 -2.16 26.44
C THR A 18 -9.96 -0.86 25.63
N MET A 19 -8.79 -0.30 25.31
CA MET A 19 -8.69 0.87 24.42
C MET A 19 -9.27 0.57 23.04
N TYR A 20 -9.07 -0.65 22.49
CA TYR A 20 -9.68 -1.03 21.21
C TYR A 20 -11.19 -1.11 21.28
N GLY A 21 -11.73 -1.81 22.29
CA GLY A 21 -13.18 -1.94 22.44
C GLY A 21 -13.87 -0.58 22.55
N LEU A 22 -13.25 0.38 23.26
CA LEU A 22 -13.77 1.74 23.35
C LEU A 22 -13.68 2.52 22.03
N MET A 23 -12.64 2.28 21.23
CA MET A 23 -12.48 2.93 19.93
C MET A 23 -13.49 2.38 18.93
N GLU A 24 -13.65 1.06 18.86
CA GLU A 24 -14.65 0.38 18.03
C GLU A 24 -16.08 0.81 18.39
N GLU A 25 -16.41 0.82 19.68
CA GLU A 25 -17.72 1.31 20.16
C GLU A 25 -17.95 2.77 19.77
N ALA A 26 -16.92 3.61 19.84
CA ALA A 26 -17.04 5.01 19.43
C ALA A 26 -17.24 5.15 17.91
N GLU A 27 -16.46 4.43 17.08
CA GLU A 27 -16.61 4.43 15.62
C GLU A 27 -18.02 3.98 15.21
N GLU A 28 -18.55 2.93 15.86
CA GLU A 28 -19.93 2.46 15.66
C GLU A 28 -20.97 3.50 16.07
N ILE A 29 -20.84 4.11 17.25
CA ILE A 29 -21.78 5.11 17.77
C ILE A 29 -21.81 6.36 16.87
N PHE A 30 -20.66 6.77 16.35
CA PHE A 30 -20.53 7.99 15.56
C PHE A 30 -20.62 7.77 14.06
N ASP A 31 -20.77 6.51 13.61
CA ASP A 31 -20.78 6.12 12.19
C ASP A 31 -19.60 6.76 11.42
N THR A 32 -18.40 6.67 12.03
CA THR A 32 -17.19 7.32 11.52
C THR A 32 -15.96 6.45 11.79
N GLU A 33 -15.01 6.45 10.86
CA GLU A 33 -13.72 5.78 11.04
C GLU A 33 -12.67 6.80 11.48
N PHE A 34 -12.05 6.57 12.64
CA PHE A 34 -10.96 7.43 13.11
C PHE A 34 -9.68 7.14 12.33
N ASP A 35 -9.01 8.21 11.89
CA ASP A 35 -7.77 8.14 11.09
C ASP A 35 -7.91 7.22 9.85
N ALA A 36 -9.03 7.33 9.13
CA ALA A 36 -9.25 6.61 7.88
C ALA A 36 -8.05 6.81 6.92
N LEU A 37 -7.55 5.70 6.37
CA LEU A 37 -6.48 5.77 5.38
C LEU A 37 -7.02 6.46 4.12
N PRO A 38 -6.19 7.30 3.45
CA PRO A 38 -6.58 7.83 2.15
C PRO A 38 -6.87 6.68 1.20
N SER A 39 -7.86 6.86 0.33
CA SER A 39 -8.24 5.82 -0.63
C SER A 39 -7.01 5.43 -1.46
N PRO A 40 -6.78 4.12 -1.69
CA PRO A 40 -5.75 3.68 -2.62
C PRO A 40 -5.98 4.25 -4.03
N ALA A 41 -7.20 4.64 -4.41
CA ALA A 41 -7.43 5.31 -5.68
C ALA A 41 -6.84 6.74 -5.73
N GLU A 42 -6.62 7.41 -4.58
CA GLU A 42 -6.12 8.78 -4.55
C GLU A 42 -4.64 8.85 -5.00
N ARG A 43 -4.41 9.54 -6.11
CA ARG A 43 -3.07 9.91 -6.57
C ARG A 43 -2.56 11.06 -5.70
N ARG A 44 -1.39 10.89 -5.08
CA ARG A 44 -0.73 12.02 -4.41
C ARG A 44 -0.23 13.01 -5.44
N GLU A 45 -0.78 14.23 -5.40
CA GLU A 45 -0.29 15.34 -6.21
C GLU A 45 1.19 15.62 -5.88
N PRO A 46 2.06 15.79 -6.89
CA PRO A 46 3.45 16.14 -6.65
C PRO A 46 3.53 17.50 -5.96
N VAL A 47 4.16 17.53 -4.78
CA VAL A 47 4.38 18.77 -4.05
C VAL A 47 5.34 19.65 -4.86
N ALA A 48 4.91 20.88 -5.18
CA ALA A 48 5.69 21.81 -6.00
C ALA A 48 7.14 21.93 -5.49
N ALA A 49 8.09 21.63 -6.39
CA ALA A 49 9.50 21.52 -6.05
C ALA A 49 10.06 22.82 -5.44
N SER A 50 10.46 22.72 -4.17
CA SER A 50 11.37 23.70 -3.56
C SER A 50 12.80 23.47 -4.08
N ARG A 51 13.75 24.36 -3.75
CA ARG A 51 15.14 24.38 -4.26
C ARG A 51 15.96 23.09 -4.06
N HIS A 52 15.41 22.04 -3.47
CA HIS A 52 15.96 20.69 -3.37
C HIS A 52 14.88 19.76 -3.93
N THR A 53 15.20 19.01 -4.99
CA THR A 53 14.25 18.09 -5.62
C THR A 53 13.97 16.95 -4.65
N ILE A 54 12.87 17.05 -3.89
CA ILE A 54 12.36 15.97 -3.06
C ILE A 54 11.50 15.07 -3.93
N PHE A 55 11.86 13.80 -4.00
CA PHE A 55 11.15 12.76 -4.72
C PHE A 55 10.04 12.20 -3.84
N THR A 56 8.82 12.24 -4.36
CA THR A 56 7.63 11.62 -3.75
C THR A 56 7.43 10.19 -4.23
N ASP A 57 7.94 9.87 -5.42
CA ASP A 57 7.77 8.58 -6.06
C ASP A 57 9.01 8.17 -6.85
N TYR A 58 9.07 6.88 -7.17
CA TYR A 58 10.06 6.28 -8.05
C TYR A 58 9.46 5.09 -8.77
N SER A 59 9.68 5.00 -10.09
CA SER A 59 9.13 3.94 -10.94
C SER A 59 10.24 3.03 -11.46
N VAL A 60 9.99 1.73 -11.44
CA VAL A 60 10.88 0.71 -11.98
C VAL A 60 10.10 -0.15 -12.95
N ASP A 61 10.50 -0.10 -14.21
CA ASP A 61 10.11 -1.09 -15.21
C ASP A 61 11.20 -2.18 -15.25
N PHE A 62 10.84 -3.39 -14.84
CA PHE A 62 11.75 -4.53 -14.78
C PHE A 62 12.05 -5.14 -16.15
N ASP A 63 11.22 -4.87 -17.15
CA ASP A 63 11.44 -5.35 -18.52
C ASP A 63 12.43 -4.44 -19.29
N GLN A 64 12.77 -3.27 -18.74
CA GLN A 64 13.77 -2.36 -19.32
C GLN A 64 15.21 -2.74 -18.91
N LEU A 65 16.09 -2.77 -19.91
CA LEU A 65 17.52 -3.09 -19.75
C LEU A 65 18.29 -2.05 -18.93
N SER A 66 17.91 -0.77 -19.04
CA SER A 66 18.54 0.33 -18.32
C SER A 66 17.54 0.90 -17.33
N ARG A 67 17.98 1.05 -16.07
CA ARG A 67 17.19 1.61 -14.99
C ARG A 67 17.96 2.76 -14.38
N ASP A 68 17.24 3.83 -14.04
CA ASP A 68 17.82 4.90 -13.25
C ASP A 68 18.22 4.35 -11.87
N PRO A 69 19.19 4.98 -11.18
CA PRO A 69 19.45 4.65 -9.79
C PRO A 69 18.32 5.19 -8.90
N LEU A 70 18.12 4.56 -7.74
CA LEU A 70 17.25 5.10 -6.71
C LEU A 70 17.68 6.54 -6.34
N PRO A 71 16.73 7.46 -6.12
CA PRO A 71 17.05 8.80 -5.62
C PRO A 71 17.88 8.71 -4.33
N PRO A 72 18.82 9.63 -4.08
CA PRO A 72 19.58 9.64 -2.83
C PRO A 72 18.65 9.72 -1.60
N PRO A 73 18.96 9.06 -0.47
CA PRO A 73 18.11 9.04 0.72
C PRO A 73 17.66 10.43 1.21
N ALA A 74 18.58 11.40 1.20
CA ALA A 74 18.32 12.78 1.63
C ALA A 74 17.29 13.52 0.76
N ASN A 75 16.99 13.00 -0.43
CA ASN A 75 16.06 13.59 -1.39
C ASN A 75 14.73 12.82 -1.45
N ARG A 76 14.46 11.86 -0.57
CA ARG A 76 13.20 11.10 -0.55
C ARG A 76 12.22 11.73 0.44
N CYS A 77 10.96 11.83 0.06
CA CYS A 77 9.89 12.22 0.98
C CYS A 77 9.68 11.13 2.05
N GLY A 78 9.28 11.52 3.27
CA GLY A 78 8.88 10.57 4.32
C GLY A 78 7.61 9.77 3.96
N ALA A 79 6.88 10.19 2.94
CA ALA A 79 5.78 9.44 2.35
C ALA A 79 6.11 9.18 0.87
N PHE A 80 6.60 7.98 0.59
CA PHE A 80 7.22 7.62 -0.68
C PHE A 80 6.41 6.56 -1.41
N GLU A 81 6.29 6.67 -2.73
CA GLU A 81 5.65 5.67 -3.58
C GLU A 81 6.68 4.97 -4.47
N LEU A 82 6.73 3.64 -4.41
CA LEU A 82 7.51 2.81 -5.30
C LEU A 82 6.56 2.15 -6.29
N ARG A 83 6.65 2.48 -7.58
CA ARG A 83 5.94 1.78 -8.65
C ARG A 83 6.84 0.74 -9.26
N LEU A 84 6.37 -0.50 -9.30
CA LEU A 84 7.06 -1.63 -9.90
C LEU A 84 6.19 -2.15 -11.03
N GLN A 85 6.77 -2.25 -12.22
CA GLN A 85 6.12 -2.73 -13.42
C GLN A 85 6.91 -3.92 -13.99
N ALA A 86 6.21 -4.97 -14.41
CA ALA A 86 6.83 -6.14 -15.02
C ALA A 86 5.83 -6.93 -15.86
N SER A 87 6.34 -7.61 -16.89
CA SER A 87 5.62 -8.67 -17.58
C SER A 87 5.48 -9.94 -16.74
N ASP A 88 6.47 -10.27 -15.91
CA ASP A 88 6.49 -11.44 -15.03
C ASP A 88 7.21 -11.18 -13.69
N PHE A 89 6.44 -10.84 -12.64
CA PHE A 89 6.98 -10.54 -11.31
C PHE A 89 7.74 -11.71 -10.66
N ARG A 90 7.50 -12.96 -11.08
CA ARG A 90 8.18 -14.12 -10.49
C ARG A 90 9.68 -14.06 -10.74
N GLN A 91 10.10 -13.54 -11.89
CA GLN A 91 11.50 -13.41 -12.28
C GLN A 91 12.20 -12.24 -11.57
N HIS A 92 11.43 -11.28 -11.06
CA HIS A 92 11.94 -10.06 -10.43
C HIS A 92 11.73 -10.02 -8.91
N ARG A 93 11.29 -11.13 -8.30
CA ARG A 93 11.02 -11.25 -6.86
C ARG A 93 12.17 -10.72 -6.00
N ASP A 94 13.37 -11.23 -6.22
CA ASP A 94 14.52 -10.92 -5.36
C ASP A 94 14.96 -9.46 -5.53
N GLU A 95 14.90 -8.95 -6.76
CA GLU A 95 15.25 -7.56 -7.06
C GLU A 95 14.23 -6.58 -6.47
N ALA A 96 12.93 -6.85 -6.60
CA ALA A 96 11.88 -6.06 -5.96
C ALA A 96 12.06 -6.04 -4.43
N CYS A 97 12.30 -7.20 -3.81
CA CYS A 97 12.59 -7.29 -2.39
C CYS A 97 13.85 -6.49 -2.00
N ARG A 98 14.91 -6.54 -2.80
CA ARG A 98 16.15 -5.79 -2.57
C ARG A 98 15.91 -4.29 -2.59
N ILE A 99 15.17 -3.78 -3.59
CA ILE A 99 14.84 -2.35 -3.71
C ILE A 99 14.04 -1.88 -2.50
N ILE A 100 13.03 -2.66 -2.08
CA ILE A 100 12.21 -2.33 -0.91
C ILE A 100 13.05 -2.27 0.36
N ARG A 101 13.90 -3.28 0.60
CA ARG A 101 14.79 -3.28 1.78
C ARG A 101 15.72 -2.07 1.76
N GLN A 102 16.32 -1.76 0.61
CA GLN A 102 17.19 -0.60 0.49
C GLN A 102 16.45 0.71 0.81
N LEU A 103 15.22 0.89 0.30
CA LEU A 103 14.41 2.07 0.62
C LEU A 103 14.14 2.22 2.12
N LEU A 104 13.85 1.11 2.80
CA LEU A 104 13.50 1.08 4.22
C LEU A 104 14.72 1.15 5.14
N GLU A 105 15.85 0.57 4.76
CA GLU A 105 17.12 0.70 5.48
C GLU A 105 17.61 2.16 5.42
N ASP A 106 17.48 2.81 4.26
CA ASP A 106 17.84 4.21 4.07
C ASP A 106 16.91 5.16 4.86
N ASN A 107 15.62 4.79 5.04
CA ASN A 107 14.59 5.63 5.67
C ASN A 107 13.59 4.77 6.50
N PRO A 108 13.97 4.25 7.68
CA PRO A 108 13.16 3.27 8.42
C PRO A 108 11.83 3.82 8.96
N HIS A 109 11.71 5.15 9.05
CA HIS A 109 10.51 5.82 9.56
C HIS A 109 9.58 6.34 8.45
N SER A 110 9.86 6.01 7.18
CA SER A 110 8.98 6.41 6.09
C SER A 110 7.72 5.56 6.03
N THR A 111 6.67 6.16 5.48
CA THR A 111 5.58 5.42 4.88
C THR A 111 5.97 5.08 3.43
N LEU A 112 5.71 3.85 3.01
CA LEU A 112 6.02 3.35 1.68
C LEU A 112 4.75 2.75 1.07
N ARG A 113 4.34 3.31 -0.05
CA ARG A 113 3.30 2.73 -0.89
C ARG A 113 3.96 1.99 -2.04
N ILE A 114 3.68 0.70 -2.19
CA ILE A 114 4.25 -0.14 -3.23
C ILE A 114 3.14 -0.42 -4.24
N VAL A 115 3.24 0.18 -5.42
CA VAL A 115 2.30 -0.04 -6.52
C VAL A 115 2.86 -1.09 -7.45
N LEU A 116 2.13 -2.17 -7.66
CA LEU A 116 2.47 -3.27 -8.57
C LEU A 116 1.60 -3.16 -9.82
N GLU A 117 2.24 -2.99 -10.98
CA GLU A 117 1.59 -2.85 -12.29
C GLU A 117 2.01 -4.02 -13.20
N PRO A 118 1.32 -5.18 -13.16
CA PRO A 118 1.61 -6.27 -14.09
C PRO A 118 1.17 -5.85 -15.50
N ILE A 119 2.08 -5.95 -16.47
CA ILE A 119 1.81 -5.57 -17.86
C ILE A 119 0.95 -6.61 -18.59
N SER A 120 1.07 -7.89 -18.17
CA SER A 120 0.44 -9.02 -18.84
C SER A 120 -0.71 -9.61 -17.99
N ASP A 121 -0.51 -10.82 -17.48
CA ASP A 121 -1.47 -11.58 -16.70
C ASP A 121 -1.37 -11.22 -15.19
N PRO A 122 -2.47 -10.80 -14.53
CA PRO A 122 -2.52 -10.60 -13.09
C PRO A 122 -2.01 -11.80 -12.28
N ALA A 123 -2.19 -13.03 -12.79
CA ALA A 123 -1.76 -14.26 -12.11
C ALA A 123 -0.23 -14.38 -11.97
N THR A 124 0.55 -13.52 -12.64
CA THR A 124 2.00 -13.38 -12.40
C THR A 124 2.32 -12.86 -11.00
N LEU A 125 1.38 -12.14 -10.36
CA LEU A 125 1.43 -11.76 -8.96
C LEU A 125 0.98 -12.92 -8.06
N THR A 126 1.91 -13.84 -7.81
CA THR A 126 1.65 -15.00 -6.96
C THR A 126 1.62 -14.63 -5.48
N MET A 127 0.91 -15.42 -4.67
CA MET A 127 0.93 -15.29 -3.20
C MET A 127 2.35 -15.33 -2.63
N SER A 128 3.21 -16.18 -3.18
CA SER A 128 4.62 -16.27 -2.77
C SER A 128 5.42 -15.00 -3.05
N PHE A 129 5.07 -14.26 -4.11
CA PHE A 129 5.66 -12.96 -4.41
C PHE A 129 5.16 -11.90 -3.40
N LEU A 130 3.84 -11.77 -3.23
CA LEU A 130 3.24 -10.81 -2.31
C LEU A 130 3.69 -11.02 -0.86
N GLN A 131 3.79 -12.27 -0.42
CA GLN A 131 4.33 -12.62 0.88
C GLN A 131 5.80 -12.21 1.02
N ALA A 132 6.61 -12.32 -0.04
CA ALA A 132 8.02 -11.91 -0.03
C ALA A 132 8.17 -10.38 0.05
N ILE A 133 7.33 -9.64 -0.65
CA ILE A 133 7.24 -8.17 -0.56
C ILE A 133 6.86 -7.77 0.86
N ARG A 134 5.78 -8.35 1.42
CA ARG A 134 5.35 -8.10 2.81
C ARG A 134 6.44 -8.43 3.82
N THR A 135 7.13 -9.56 3.66
CA THR A 135 8.25 -9.95 4.54
C THR A 135 9.40 -8.95 4.46
N SER A 136 9.69 -8.43 3.27
CA SER A 136 10.73 -7.41 3.08
C SER A 136 10.35 -6.08 3.72
N CYS A 137 9.08 -5.70 3.69
CA CYS A 137 8.55 -4.53 4.39
C CYS A 137 8.64 -4.64 5.92
N LEU A 138 8.46 -5.85 6.46
CA LEU A 138 8.37 -6.13 7.90
C LEU A 138 9.67 -6.69 8.50
N HIS A 139 10.78 -6.62 7.78
CA HIS A 139 12.07 -7.12 8.26
C HIS A 139 12.54 -6.37 9.52
N ASP A 140 12.39 -5.05 9.55
CA ASP A 140 12.61 -4.21 10.73
C ASP A 140 11.39 -3.28 10.93
N PRO A 141 10.35 -3.73 11.65
CA PRO A 141 9.08 -3.02 11.72
C PRO A 141 9.23 -1.72 12.54
N SER A 142 8.90 -0.60 11.90
CA SER A 142 8.93 0.72 12.52
C SER A 142 7.84 0.89 13.58
N TYR A 143 7.91 1.96 14.37
CA TYR A 143 6.83 2.34 15.29
C TYR A 143 5.48 2.46 14.56
N LEU A 144 5.47 3.05 13.37
CA LEU A 144 4.25 3.20 12.58
C LEU A 144 3.72 1.85 12.10
N ASP A 145 4.59 0.90 11.77
CA ASP A 145 4.16 -0.45 11.39
C ASP A 145 3.46 -1.15 12.57
N ARG A 146 4.01 -1.01 13.78
CA ARG A 146 3.36 -1.50 15.01
C ARG A 146 2.07 -0.74 15.28
N PHE A 147 2.07 0.57 15.10
CA PHE A 147 0.89 1.42 15.30
C PHE A 147 -0.27 0.99 14.40
N TYR A 148 -0.03 0.84 13.10
CA TYR A 148 -1.11 0.48 12.20
C TYR A 148 -1.49 -1.00 12.27
N SER A 149 -0.57 -1.91 12.66
CA SER A 149 -0.89 -3.33 12.91
C SER A 149 -1.89 -3.54 14.05
N MET A 150 -2.11 -2.51 14.87
CA MET A 150 -3.03 -2.50 15.99
C MET A 150 -4.45 -2.08 15.60
N GLN A 151 -4.67 -1.54 14.40
CA GLN A 151 -6.01 -1.15 13.97
C GLN A 151 -6.80 -2.38 13.50
N LEU A 152 -8.10 -2.41 13.85
CA LEU A 152 -9.00 -3.50 13.46
C LEU A 152 -9.26 -3.48 11.95
N GLY A 153 -9.51 -4.67 11.40
CA GLY A 153 -9.79 -4.88 9.98
C GLY A 153 -8.53 -5.19 9.16
N ARG A 154 -8.38 -4.50 8.04
CA ARG A 154 -7.30 -4.78 7.06
C ARG A 154 -5.94 -4.45 7.63
N PRO A 155 -4.85 -5.00 7.04
CA PRO A 155 -3.50 -4.53 7.31
C PRO A 155 -3.36 -3.06 6.91
N LYS A 156 -3.72 -2.17 7.82
CA LYS A 156 -3.35 -0.77 7.80
C LYS A 156 -1.88 -0.78 8.18
N GLY A 157 -1.03 -0.18 7.36
CA GLY A 157 0.41 -0.28 7.53
C GLY A 157 1.07 0.98 7.03
N ALA A 158 2.17 1.40 7.68
CA ALA A 158 3.03 2.40 7.05
C ALA A 158 3.62 1.88 5.73
N LYS A 159 3.63 0.56 5.52
CA LYS A 159 3.95 -0.09 4.25
C LYS A 159 2.67 -0.69 3.66
N HIS A 160 2.23 -0.16 2.53
CA HIS A 160 0.97 -0.56 1.89
C HIS A 160 1.24 -1.07 0.47
N ILE A 161 0.70 -2.24 0.13
CA ILE A 161 0.82 -2.84 -1.20
C ILE A 161 -0.47 -2.55 -1.95
N VAL A 162 -0.32 -1.99 -3.15
CA VAL A 162 -1.41 -1.70 -4.07
C VAL A 162 -1.12 -2.39 -5.38
N ILE A 163 -2.09 -3.10 -5.93
CA ILE A 163 -2.02 -3.70 -7.26
C ILE A 163 -2.91 -2.88 -8.16
N ARG A 164 -2.36 -2.39 -9.26
CA ARG A 164 -3.09 -1.56 -10.21
C ARG A 164 -3.27 -2.31 -11.51
N LEU A 165 -4.53 -2.47 -11.92
CA LEU A 165 -4.94 -3.28 -13.07
C LEU A 165 -5.97 -2.54 -13.91
N PRO A 166 -6.08 -2.83 -15.22
CA PRO A 166 -7.21 -2.38 -16.00
C PRO A 166 -8.49 -3.10 -15.57
N TRP A 167 -9.65 -2.43 -15.58
CA TRP A 167 -10.95 -3.03 -15.24
C TRP A 167 -11.24 -4.28 -16.07
N ALA A 168 -10.87 -4.25 -17.37
CA ALA A 168 -11.02 -5.38 -18.27
C ALA A 168 -10.26 -6.66 -17.84
N ALA A 169 -9.34 -6.57 -16.89
CA ALA A 169 -8.63 -7.73 -16.34
C ALA A 169 -9.36 -8.39 -15.16
N ARG A 170 -10.41 -7.77 -14.58
CA ARG A 170 -11.11 -8.27 -13.39
C ARG A 170 -11.70 -9.66 -13.60
N ASP A 171 -12.46 -9.86 -14.67
CA ASP A 171 -13.06 -11.15 -15.02
C ASP A 171 -12.01 -12.24 -15.26
N HIS A 172 -10.87 -11.86 -15.83
CA HIS A 172 -9.78 -12.80 -16.09
C HIS A 172 -9.02 -13.20 -14.83
N ALA A 173 -8.82 -12.24 -13.91
CA ALA A 173 -8.20 -12.50 -12.62
C ALA A 173 -9.03 -13.51 -11.81
N GLY A 174 -10.36 -13.35 -11.82
CA GLY A 174 -11.30 -14.22 -11.13
C GLY A 174 -11.39 -13.93 -9.62
N LEU A 175 -12.54 -14.24 -9.03
CA LEU A 175 -12.85 -13.91 -7.62
C LEU A 175 -11.88 -14.57 -6.63
N ASP A 176 -11.52 -15.84 -6.85
CA ASP A 176 -10.59 -16.56 -5.96
C ASP A 176 -9.23 -15.85 -5.86
N TRP A 177 -8.71 -15.35 -6.99
CA TRP A 177 -7.46 -14.60 -7.01
C TRP A 177 -7.61 -13.23 -6.33
N ILE A 178 -8.73 -12.54 -6.59
CA ILE A 178 -9.04 -11.24 -5.99
C ILE A 178 -9.03 -11.38 -4.46
N ASP A 179 -9.77 -12.35 -3.93
CA ASP A 179 -9.84 -12.65 -2.49
C ASP A 179 -8.47 -13.01 -1.89
N ASP A 180 -7.73 -13.90 -2.53
CA ASP A 180 -6.41 -14.32 -2.06
C ASP A 180 -5.43 -13.13 -2.02
N VAL A 181 -5.42 -12.31 -3.07
CA VAL A 181 -4.59 -11.10 -3.15
C VAL A 181 -5.03 -10.03 -2.15
N GLY A 182 -6.33 -9.90 -1.91
CA GLY A 182 -6.94 -8.97 -0.97
C GLY A 182 -6.43 -9.10 0.46
N GLN A 183 -5.90 -10.27 0.83
CA GLN A 183 -5.25 -10.51 2.12
C GLN A 183 -3.91 -9.78 2.28
N PHE A 184 -3.29 -9.37 1.16
CA PHE A 184 -1.96 -8.75 1.11
C PHE A 184 -1.99 -7.32 0.57
N ALA A 185 -2.90 -7.00 -0.34
CA ALA A 185 -2.88 -5.76 -1.10
C ALA A 185 -4.28 -5.21 -1.37
N SER A 186 -4.36 -3.90 -1.58
CA SER A 186 -5.54 -3.29 -2.18
C SER A 186 -5.44 -3.37 -3.70
N ILE A 187 -6.54 -3.65 -4.39
CA ILE A 187 -6.61 -3.71 -5.84
C ILE A 187 -7.27 -2.43 -6.34
N VAL A 188 -6.61 -1.72 -7.25
CA VAL A 188 -7.13 -0.51 -7.89
C VAL A 188 -7.37 -0.82 -9.36
N TRP A 189 -8.63 -0.89 -9.73
CA TRP A 189 -9.07 -1.04 -11.12
C TRP A 189 -9.09 0.32 -11.82
N THR A 190 -8.63 0.33 -13.07
CA THR A 190 -8.43 1.55 -13.87
C THR A 190 -8.89 1.37 -15.32
N GLY A 191 -9.07 2.47 -16.05
CA GLY A 191 -9.27 2.45 -17.50
C GLY A 191 -10.71 2.67 -17.94
N GLU A 192 -10.93 2.61 -19.25
CA GLU A 192 -12.22 2.88 -19.88
C GLU A 192 -13.17 1.68 -19.66
N ASN A 193 -14.47 1.96 -19.49
CA ASN A 193 -15.55 0.98 -19.21
C ASN A 193 -15.68 0.49 -17.76
N ILE A 194 -15.14 1.24 -16.80
CA ILE A 194 -15.55 1.12 -15.41
C ILE A 194 -17.08 1.40 -15.31
N PRO A 195 -17.89 0.49 -14.74
CA PRO A 195 -19.31 0.73 -14.52
C PRO A 195 -19.56 1.94 -13.60
N SER A 196 -20.75 2.52 -13.61
CA SER A 196 -21.09 3.59 -12.67
C SER A 196 -20.97 3.09 -11.22
N GLU A 197 -20.64 4.00 -10.28
CA GLU A 197 -20.55 3.65 -8.84
C GLU A 197 -21.81 2.93 -8.32
N ASP A 198 -22.99 3.35 -8.80
CA ASP A 198 -24.28 2.74 -8.44
C ASP A 198 -24.36 1.25 -8.85
N ASP A 199 -23.75 0.86 -9.97
CA ASP A 199 -23.77 -0.52 -10.47
C ASP A 199 -22.69 -1.40 -9.82
N MET A 200 -21.64 -0.82 -9.24
CA MET A 200 -20.50 -1.55 -8.68
C MET A 200 -20.60 -1.83 -7.18
N SER A 201 -21.43 -1.07 -6.45
CA SER A 201 -21.44 -1.10 -4.98
C SER A 201 -21.83 -2.46 -4.37
N GLU A 202 -22.51 -3.33 -5.12
CA GLU A 202 -22.85 -4.69 -4.70
C GLU A 202 -21.85 -5.76 -5.19
N GLU A 203 -20.95 -5.42 -6.11
CA GLU A 203 -20.04 -6.39 -6.76
C GLU A 203 -18.58 -6.32 -6.29
N LEU A 204 -18.15 -5.19 -5.72
CA LEU A 204 -16.76 -4.99 -5.29
C LEU A 204 -16.55 -5.54 -3.89
N GLU A 205 -15.53 -6.39 -3.77
CA GLU A 205 -14.99 -6.75 -2.47
C GLU A 205 -14.40 -5.50 -1.83
N ALA A 206 -14.40 -5.45 -0.50
CA ALA A 206 -13.97 -4.23 0.18
C ALA A 206 -12.53 -3.79 -0.21
N HIS A 207 -11.69 -4.70 -0.74
CA HIS A 207 -10.27 -4.48 -1.07
C HIS A 207 -10.05 -4.07 -2.52
N GLU A 208 -11.14 -4.00 -3.26
CA GLU A 208 -11.20 -3.46 -4.59
C GLU A 208 -11.59 -1.98 -4.52
N PHE A 209 -10.90 -1.20 -5.34
CA PHE A 209 -11.11 0.23 -5.49
C PHE A 209 -11.12 0.54 -6.97
N VAL A 210 -11.82 1.59 -7.33
CA VAL A 210 -11.96 2.03 -8.70
C VAL A 210 -11.40 3.43 -8.82
N LEU A 211 -10.60 3.65 -9.85
CA LEU A 211 -10.07 4.96 -10.20
C LEU A 211 -10.51 5.28 -11.63
N ALA A 212 -11.55 6.13 -11.71
CA ALA A 212 -12.11 6.67 -12.94
C ALA A 212 -11.21 7.74 -13.58
#